data_AF-A0A940ZDK0-F1
#
_entry.id   AF-A0A940ZDK0-F1
#
_cell.length_a   1.000
_cell.length_b   1.000
_cell.length_c   1.000
_cell.angle_alpha   90.00
_cell.angle_beta   90.00
_cell.angle_gamma   90.00
#
_symmetry.space_group_name_H-M   'P 1'
#
loop_
_entity.id
_entity.type
_entity.pdbx_description
1 polymer ?
#
loop_
_entity_poly.entity_id
_entity_poly.type
_entity_poly.pdbx_seq_one_letter_code
_entity_poly.pdbx_strand_id
1 'polypeptide(L)'
;MNFLEVEAWKDQKKILHGFGTRNHSGDKITRIDWRGEKVVRWKKQLPLVSLHQVHKDGIVVFQGGEEEAREHWEREGDALITAYPGIAISVFTADCLPIL
;
A
#
# COMPACT_ATOMS: atom_id res chain seq x y z
N MET A 1 -8.87 -8.08 3.85
CA MET A 1 -8.61 -8.15 2.40
C MET A 1 -7.77 -9.39 2.10
N ASN A 2 -8.03 -10.06 0.97
CA ASN A 2 -7.21 -11.16 0.49
C ASN A 2 -6.15 -10.61 -0.47
N PHE A 3 -4.92 -11.08 -0.33
CA PHE A 3 -3.78 -10.68 -1.15
C PHE A 3 -3.13 -11.92 -1.76
N LEU A 4 -2.54 -11.75 -2.94
CA LEU A 4 -1.61 -12.70 -3.53
C LEU A 4 -0.21 -12.42 -2.98
N GLU A 5 0.40 -13.39 -2.33
CA GLU A 5 1.72 -13.24 -1.71
C GLU A 5 2.83 -13.68 -2.69
N VAL A 6 3.99 -13.05 -2.58
CA VAL A 6 5.21 -13.44 -3.30
C VAL A 6 5.74 -14.74 -2.69
N GLU A 7 5.65 -15.84 -3.44
CA GLU A 7 6.06 -17.18 -2.96
C GLU A 7 7.50 -17.22 -2.43
N ALA A 8 8.42 -16.49 -3.06
CA ALA A 8 9.82 -16.41 -2.65
C ALA A 8 10.01 -15.81 -1.24
N TRP A 9 9.00 -15.10 -0.71
CA TRP A 9 9.03 -14.43 0.59
C TRP A 9 8.12 -15.10 1.63
N LYS A 10 7.51 -16.26 1.33
CA LYS A 10 6.58 -16.96 2.24
C LYS A 10 7.13 -17.21 3.66
N ASP A 11 8.45 -17.35 3.78
CA ASP A 11 9.13 -17.63 5.06
C ASP A 11 9.58 -16.33 5.78
N GLN A 12 9.40 -15.15 5.18
CA GLN A 12 9.75 -13.86 5.76
C GLN A 12 8.73 -13.43 6.80
N LYS A 13 8.98 -13.80 8.06
CA LYS A 13 8.08 -13.50 9.20
C LYS A 13 8.06 -12.02 9.63
N LYS A 14 8.92 -11.18 9.06
CA LYS A 14 9.06 -9.76 9.42
C LYS A 14 8.41 -8.81 8.42
N ILE A 15 8.09 -9.28 7.22
CA ILE A 15 7.57 -8.46 6.13
C ILE A 15 6.20 -8.99 5.77
N LEU A 16 5.19 -8.13 5.84
CA LEU A 16 3.89 -8.40 5.23
C LEU A 16 3.90 -7.81 3.83
N HIS A 17 3.50 -8.59 2.83
CA HIS A 17 3.51 -8.17 1.44
C HIS A 17 2.37 -8.82 0.67
N GLY A 18 2.05 -8.28 -0.50
CA GLY A 18 1.16 -8.93 -1.45
C GLY A 18 0.46 -7.96 -2.38
N PHE A 19 -0.22 -8.52 -3.37
CA PHE A 19 -0.98 -7.80 -4.38
C PHE A 19 -2.48 -8.00 -4.14
N GLY A 20 -3.22 -6.90 -4.06
CA GLY A 20 -4.67 -6.93 -3.90
C GLY A 20 -5.35 -7.48 -5.16
N THR A 21 -6.54 -8.06 -5.00
CA THR A 21 -7.39 -8.47 -6.12
C THR A 21 -8.72 -7.72 -6.09
N ARG A 22 -9.43 -7.68 -7.23
CA ARG A 22 -10.73 -7.01 -7.35
C ARG A 22 -11.86 -7.69 -6.55
N ASN A 23 -11.63 -8.86 -5.95
CA ASN A 23 -12.64 -9.64 -5.20
C ASN A 23 -13.98 -9.86 -5.95
N HIS A 24 -13.95 -9.93 -7.29
CA HIS A 24 -15.08 -10.25 -8.19
C HIS A 24 -16.29 -9.29 -8.23
N SER A 25 -16.32 -8.16 -7.52
CA SER A 25 -17.42 -7.19 -7.64
C SER A 25 -17.33 -6.38 -8.95
N GLY A 26 -18.47 -5.92 -9.45
CA GLY A 26 -18.57 -4.98 -10.58
C GLY A 26 -18.40 -3.51 -10.18
N ASP A 27 -18.31 -3.24 -8.88
CA ASP A 27 -18.27 -1.90 -8.33
C ASP A 27 -16.96 -1.19 -8.69
N LYS A 28 -17.08 0.08 -9.04
CA LYS A 28 -15.92 0.94 -9.24
C LYS A 28 -15.34 1.28 -7.87
N ILE A 29 -14.18 0.71 -7.57
CA ILE A 29 -13.35 1.06 -6.43
C ILE A 29 -12.22 1.93 -6.94
N THR A 30 -12.04 3.08 -6.31
CA THR A 30 -10.98 4.05 -6.60
C THR A 30 -10.02 4.17 -5.43
N ARG A 31 -8.85 4.77 -5.67
CA ARG A 31 -7.84 5.01 -4.63
C ARG A 31 -8.43 5.63 -3.36
N ILE A 32 -9.27 6.67 -3.48
CA ILE A 32 -9.77 7.40 -2.31
C ILE A 32 -10.66 6.55 -1.39
N ASP A 33 -11.28 5.49 -1.93
CA ASP A 33 -12.09 4.55 -1.15
C ASP A 33 -11.24 3.73 -0.17
N TRP A 34 -9.91 3.70 -0.36
CA TRP A 34 -8.94 3.06 0.53
C TRP A 34 -8.37 4.01 1.59
N ARG A 35 -8.74 5.29 1.56
CA ARG A 35 -8.17 6.28 2.48
C ARG A 35 -8.63 6.02 3.91
N GLY A 36 -7.67 5.74 4.79
CA GLY A 36 -7.94 5.42 6.19
C GLY A 36 -8.21 3.93 6.45
N GLU A 37 -8.19 3.10 5.40
CA GLU A 37 -8.23 1.65 5.55
C GLU A 37 -6.98 1.13 6.27
N LYS A 38 -7.13 -0.08 6.83
CA LYS A 38 -6.03 -0.77 7.50
C LYS A 38 -5.84 -2.16 6.90
N VAL A 39 -4.58 -2.54 6.72
CA VAL A 39 -4.24 -3.92 6.36
C VAL A 39 -4.29 -4.76 7.63
N VAL A 40 -5.24 -5.70 7.67
CA VAL A 40 -5.43 -6.62 8.80
C VAL A 40 -4.86 -7.99 8.49
N ARG A 41 -3.72 -8.33 9.12
CA ARG A 41 -3.02 -9.62 8.99
C ARG A 41 -2.28 -9.97 10.27
N TRP A 42 -2.14 -11.26 10.57
CA TRP A 42 -1.46 -11.77 11.79
C TRP A 42 -1.91 -11.10 13.09
N LYS A 43 -3.23 -10.83 13.24
CA LYS A 43 -3.81 -10.08 14.37
C LYS A 43 -3.27 -8.65 14.56
N LYS A 44 -2.57 -8.10 13.56
CA LYS A 44 -2.12 -6.71 13.49
C LYS A 44 -3.03 -5.92 12.56
N GLN A 45 -3.18 -4.64 12.84
CA GLN A 45 -3.80 -3.66 11.97
C GLN A 45 -2.74 -2.64 11.59
N LEU A 46 -2.38 -2.60 10.31
CA LEU A 46 -1.35 -1.69 9.80
C LEU A 46 -2.05 -0.56 9.05
N PRO A 47 -1.86 0.72 9.41
CA PRO A 47 -2.36 1.83 8.63
C PRO A 47 -1.88 1.74 7.18
N LEU A 48 -2.81 1.92 6.23
CA LEU A 48 -2.47 1.96 4.81
C LEU A 48 -2.03 3.37 4.42
N VAL A 49 -0.81 3.47 3.88
CA VAL A 49 -0.25 4.69 3.33
C VAL A 49 -0.17 4.56 1.81
N SER A 50 -0.63 5.58 1.11
CA SER A 50 -0.53 5.70 -0.34
C SER A 50 -0.14 7.14 -0.68
N LEU A 51 0.14 7.37 -1.96
CA LEU A 51 0.41 8.68 -2.53
C LEU A 51 -0.53 9.02 -3.70
N HIS A 52 -0.38 10.20 -4.29
CA HIS A 52 -1.03 10.61 -5.53
C HIS A 52 -0.12 10.25 -6.73
N GLN A 53 -0.45 9.15 -7.41
CA GLN A 53 0.31 8.65 -8.57
C GLN A 53 0.11 9.55 -9.78
N VAL A 54 1.21 10.01 -10.36
CA VAL A 54 1.24 10.95 -11.49
C VAL A 54 2.04 10.43 -12.70
N HIS A 55 2.40 9.14 -12.69
CA HIS A 55 3.13 8.43 -13.75
C HIS A 55 4.51 9.06 -14.06
N LYS A 56 5.25 9.40 -13.01
CA LYS A 56 6.63 9.90 -13.06
C LYS A 56 7.56 8.98 -12.23
N ASP A 57 8.76 9.45 -11.96
CA ASP A 57 9.85 8.77 -11.25
C ASP A 57 10.00 9.22 -9.80
N GLY A 58 9.01 9.93 -9.25
CA GLY A 58 9.06 10.47 -7.89
C GLY A 58 9.00 9.38 -6.82
N ILE A 59 9.99 9.38 -5.93
CA ILE A 59 10.03 8.47 -4.77
C ILE A 59 9.72 9.27 -3.50
N VAL A 60 8.74 8.80 -2.72
CA VAL A 60 8.37 9.39 -1.44
C VAL A 60 8.88 8.51 -0.30
N VAL A 61 9.68 9.10 0.59
CA VAL A 61 10.12 8.44 1.82
C VAL A 61 9.09 8.72 2.92
N PHE A 62 8.52 7.66 3.49
CA PHE A 62 7.63 7.76 4.66
C PHE A 62 8.44 7.52 5.93
N GLN A 63 8.44 8.50 6.84
CA GLN A 63 9.27 8.50 8.05
C GLN A 63 8.50 8.23 9.35
N GLY A 64 7.16 8.31 9.37
CA GLY A 64 6.34 7.78 10.45
C GLY A 64 5.47 8.81 11.17
N GLY A 65 4.17 8.51 11.30
CA GLY A 65 3.19 9.29 12.05
C GLY A 65 1.77 9.01 11.56
N GLU A 66 0.79 8.84 12.46
CA GLU A 66 -0.62 8.62 12.06
C GLU A 66 -1.22 9.86 11.35
N GLU A 67 -0.80 11.07 11.74
CA GLU A 67 -1.17 12.31 11.06
C GLU A 67 -0.51 12.41 9.67
N GLU A 68 0.78 12.06 9.55
CA GLU A 68 1.50 12.02 8.27
C GLU A 68 0.86 11.05 7.28
N ALA A 69 0.39 9.89 7.75
CA ALA A 69 -0.20 8.86 6.91
C ALA A 69 -1.37 9.38 6.07
N ARG A 70 -2.12 10.40 6.51
CA ARG A 70 -3.22 11.02 5.76
C ARG A 70 -2.77 12.09 4.76
N GLU A 71 -1.73 12.83 5.07
CA GLU A 71 -1.17 13.89 4.21
C GLU A 71 -0.45 13.30 3.00
N HIS A 72 0.20 12.15 3.18
CA HIS A 72 0.89 11.44 2.12
C HIS A 72 0.00 11.09 0.92
N TRP A 73 -1.32 10.92 1.14
CA TRP A 73 -2.27 10.59 0.06
C TRP A 73 -2.38 11.69 -1.00
N GLU A 74 -2.03 12.94 -0.69
CA GLU A 74 -2.05 14.04 -1.66
C GLU A 74 -0.65 14.36 -2.20
N ARG A 75 0.39 13.72 -1.67
CA ARG A 75 1.77 13.94 -2.12
C ARG A 75 1.98 13.24 -3.46
N GLU A 76 2.48 13.98 -4.45
CA GLU A 76 2.82 13.42 -5.76
C GLU A 76 4.04 12.48 -5.67
N GLY A 77 3.97 11.38 -6.40
CA GLY A 77 5.04 10.40 -6.57
C GLY A 77 4.49 9.08 -7.08
N ASP A 78 5.34 8.11 -7.41
CA ASP A 78 4.93 6.82 -7.96
C ASP A 78 5.59 5.63 -7.24
N ALA A 79 6.43 5.91 -6.24
CA ALA A 79 6.99 4.93 -5.33
C ALA A 79 6.98 5.42 -3.87
N LEU A 80 6.78 4.48 -2.94
CA LEU A 80 6.93 4.71 -1.50
C LEU A 80 8.04 3.81 -0.96
N ILE A 81 8.86 4.34 -0.07
CA ILE A 81 9.79 3.54 0.73
C ILE A 81 9.70 3.94 2.20
N THR A 82 9.96 3.00 3.10
CA THR A 82 9.97 3.26 4.54
C THR A 82 10.89 2.30 5.27
N ALA A 83 11.45 2.77 6.39
CA ALA A 83 12.05 1.94 7.42
C ALA A 83 11.19 1.90 8.70
N TYR A 84 10.05 2.60 8.70
CA TYR A 84 9.19 2.72 9.87
C TYR A 84 8.34 1.44 10.03
N PRO A 85 8.44 0.74 11.17
CA PRO A 85 7.69 -0.49 11.37
C PRO A 85 6.21 -0.21 11.64
N GLY A 86 5.34 -1.18 11.33
CA GLY A 86 3.93 -1.12 11.74
C GLY A 86 2.98 -0.41 10.77
N ILE A 87 3.44 -0.08 9.57
CA ILE A 87 2.63 0.49 8.50
C ILE A 87 2.60 -0.43 7.27
N ALA A 88 1.62 -0.23 6.41
CA ALA A 88 1.60 -0.81 5.07
C ALA A 88 1.69 0.32 4.03
N ILE A 89 2.79 0.37 3.28
CA ILE A 89 2.89 1.26 2.11
C ILE A 89 2.26 0.59 0.89
N SER A 90 1.72 1.38 -0.03
CA SER A 90 0.98 0.88 -1.18
C SER A 90 1.09 1.76 -2.40
N VAL A 91 0.98 1.13 -3.57
CA VAL A 91 0.74 1.76 -4.86
C VAL A 91 -0.49 1.11 -5.48
N PHE A 92 -1.29 1.89 -6.20
CA PHE A 92 -2.48 1.40 -6.88
C PHE A 92 -2.15 1.15 -8.35
N THR A 93 -2.66 0.05 -8.88
CA THR A 93 -2.50 -0.29 -10.28
C THR A 93 -3.76 -0.97 -10.81
N ALA A 94 -4.01 -0.76 -12.09
CA ALA A 94 -4.94 -1.50 -12.92
C ALA A 94 -4.36 -1.56 -14.35
N ASP A 95 -3.14 -2.12 -14.46
CA ASP A 95 -2.42 -2.59 -15.66
C ASP A 95 -0.91 -2.27 -15.58
N CYS A 96 -0.55 -1.14 -14.94
CA CYS A 96 0.85 -0.80 -14.67
C CYS A 96 1.54 -1.89 -13.84
N LEU A 97 2.83 -2.12 -14.03
CA LEU A 97 3.60 -3.13 -13.29
C LEU A 97 3.87 -2.65 -11.85
N PRO A 98 3.29 -3.27 -10.81
CA PRO A 98 3.66 -2.96 -9.43
C PRO A 98 4.97 -3.69 -9.07
N ILE A 99 5.84 -3.02 -8.31
CA ILE A 99 7.08 -3.57 -7.77
C ILE A 99 7.01 -3.45 -6.24
N LEU A 100 7.29 -4.55 -5.55
CA LEU A 100 7.41 -4.64 -4.09
C LEU A 100 8.88 -4.77 -3.68
#